data_AF-A0A4V2JA83-F1
#
_entry.id   AF-A0A4V2JA83-F1
#
_cell.length_a   1.000
_cell.length_b   1.000
_cell.length_c   1.000
_cell.angle_alpha   90.00
_cell.angle_beta   90.00
_cell.angle_gamma   90.00
#
_symmetry.space_group_name_H-M   'P 1'
#
loop_
_entity.id
_entity.type
_entity.pdbx_description
1 polymer ?
#
loop_
_entity_poly.entity_id
_entity_poly.type
_entity_poly.pdbx_seq_one_letter_code
_entity_poly.pdbx_strand_id
1 'polypeptide(L)'
;MGPIKFTLIKRLPRNKRFNYTPRHYKGKEDTDELQYATKFDAYADNYNKNDFSGQWHEIRQKSRNRDNSGFNKTILFLVLVFVLIFLFIIDFDLSIFFSS
;
A
#
# COMPACT_ATOMS: atom_id res chain seq x y z
N MET A 1 -12.06 2.81 11.50
CA MET A 1 -13.01 3.14 10.41
C MET A 1 -12.26 3.92 9.32
N GLY A 2 -12.17 3.42 8.09
CA GLY A 2 -11.50 4.15 7.00
C GLY A 2 -12.31 5.36 6.51
N PRO A 3 -11.71 6.27 5.71
CA PRO A 3 -12.40 7.48 5.24
C PRO A 3 -13.61 7.13 4.35
N ILE A 4 -14.72 7.81 4.59
CA ILE A 4 -15.98 7.63 3.87
C ILE A 4 -15.79 8.13 2.43
N LYS A 5 -15.79 7.21 1.47
CA LYS A 5 -15.71 7.55 0.04
C LYS A 5 -17.13 7.84 -0.46
N PHE A 6 -17.47 9.11 -0.60
CA PHE A 6 -18.71 9.50 -1.28
C PHE A 6 -18.64 9.09 -2.76
N THR A 7 -19.61 8.31 -3.21
CA THR A 7 -19.78 7.95 -4.62
C THR A 7 -21.22 8.20 -5.01
N LEU A 8 -21.43 8.88 -6.15
CA LEU A 8 -22.77 9.25 -6.66
C LEU A 8 -23.69 8.03 -6.89
N ILE A 9 -23.11 6.86 -7.13
CA ILE A 9 -23.82 5.59 -7.32
C ILE A 9 -23.59 4.72 -6.09
N LYS A 10 -24.68 4.35 -5.40
CA LYS A 10 -24.65 3.40 -4.29
C LYS A 10 -24.24 2.03 -4.83
N ARG A 11 -23.00 1.64 -4.57
CA ARG A 11 -22.48 0.32 -4.96
C ARG A 11 -23.08 -0.76 -4.05
N LEU A 12 -23.34 -1.94 -4.61
CA LEU A 12 -23.67 -3.11 -3.81
C LEU A 12 -22.48 -3.46 -2.89
N PRO A 13 -22.75 -4.00 -1.68
CA PRO A 13 -21.70 -4.49 -0.82
C PRO A 13 -20.90 -5.58 -1.53
N ARG A 14 -19.57 -5.54 -1.40
CA ARG A 14 -18.71 -6.61 -1.89
C ARG A 14 -18.81 -7.82 -0.95
N ASN A 15 -18.55 -9.01 -1.50
CA ASN A 15 -18.44 -10.21 -0.70
C ASN A 15 -17.38 -10.02 0.40
N LYS A 16 -17.75 -10.29 1.66
CA LYS A 16 -16.84 -10.26 2.80
C LYS A 16 -16.18 -11.62 2.93
N ARG A 17 -14.86 -11.63 3.12
CA ARG A 17 -14.13 -12.88 3.36
C ARG A 17 -14.52 -13.45 4.72
N PHE A 18 -14.82 -14.74 4.77
CA PHE A 18 -15.11 -15.44 6.02
C PHE A 18 -13.82 -15.70 6.81
N ASN A 19 -13.83 -15.36 8.10
CA ASN A 19 -12.69 -15.51 9.00
C ASN A 19 -12.88 -16.77 9.86
N TYR A 20 -12.40 -17.91 9.36
CA TYR A 20 -12.54 -19.20 10.04
C TYR A 20 -11.48 -19.38 11.13
N THR A 21 -11.91 -19.79 12.32
CA THR A 21 -11.03 -20.23 13.41
C THR A 21 -11.23 -21.73 13.61
N PRO A 22 -10.19 -22.58 13.45
CA PRO A 22 -10.32 -24.00 13.68
C PRO A 22 -10.81 -24.32 15.09
N ARG A 23 -11.62 -25.37 15.25
CA ARG A 23 -12.27 -25.75 16.52
C ARG A 23 -11.35 -25.76 17.74
N HIS A 24 -10.12 -26.25 17.58
CA HIS A 24 -9.16 -26.42 18.67
C HIS A 24 -8.05 -25.35 18.68
N TYR A 25 -8.14 -24.34 17.81
CA TYR A 25 -7.12 -23.32 17.69
C TYR A 25 -7.52 -22.06 18.45
N LYS A 26 -6.70 -21.68 19.43
CA LYS A 26 -6.86 -20.43 20.18
C LYS A 26 -5.94 -19.36 19.61
N GLY A 27 -6.36 -18.72 18.51
CA GLY A 27 -5.52 -17.71 17.86
C GLY A 27 -6.10 -16.31 17.79
N LYS A 28 -7.21 -16.08 18.50
CA LYS A 28 -7.83 -14.76 18.68
C LYS A 28 -7.85 -14.32 20.15
N GLU A 29 -6.89 -14.81 20.93
CA GLU A 29 -6.76 -14.48 22.36
C GLU A 29 -6.42 -13.00 22.57
N ASP A 30 -5.75 -12.37 21.60
CA ASP A 30 -5.34 -10.96 21.67
C ASP A 30 -6.46 -9.97 21.22
N THR A 31 -7.68 -10.46 20.98
CA THR A 31 -8.79 -9.61 20.53
C THR A 31 -9.49 -8.94 21.73
N ASP A 32 -9.44 -7.61 21.76
CA ASP A 32 -10.08 -6.81 22.81
C ASP A 32 -11.60 -6.71 22.56
N GLU A 33 -12.36 -7.65 23.14
CA GLU A 33 -13.82 -7.74 22.95
C GLU A 33 -14.57 -6.45 23.38
N LEU A 34 -14.01 -5.66 24.28
CA LEU A 34 -14.65 -4.48 24.86
C LEU A 34 -14.66 -3.26 23.92
N GLN A 35 -13.79 -3.22 22.91
CA GLN A 35 -13.75 -2.11 21.95
C GLN A 35 -14.86 -2.18 20.89
N TYR A 36 -15.57 -3.30 20.81
CA TYR A 36 -16.56 -3.56 19.76
C TYR A 36 -17.98 -3.59 20.32
N ALA A 37 -18.94 -3.18 19.50
CA ALA A 37 -20.37 -3.19 19.87
C ALA A 37 -20.89 -4.62 20.06
N THR A 38 -20.37 -5.58 19.29
CA THR A 38 -20.70 -6.99 19.43
C THR A 38 -19.45 -7.86 19.34
N LYS A 39 -19.52 -9.03 19.99
CA LYS A 39 -18.46 -10.04 19.87
C LYS A 39 -18.23 -10.44 18.41
N PHE A 40 -19.29 -10.60 17.64
CA PHE A 40 -19.19 -10.98 16.22
C PHE A 40 -18.39 -9.98 15.39
N ASP A 41 -18.52 -8.68 15.68
CA ASP A 41 -17.73 -7.64 15.00
C ASP A 41 -16.25 -7.74 15.37
N ALA A 42 -15.94 -7.95 16.65
CA ALA A 42 -14.57 -8.16 17.12
C ALA A 42 -13.91 -9.36 16.40
N TYR A 43 -14.62 -10.48 16.31
CA TYR A 43 -14.13 -11.70 15.67
C TYR A 43 -14.09 -11.63 14.14
N ALA A 44 -14.84 -10.72 13.51
CA ALA A 44 -14.83 -10.51 12.06
C ALA A 44 -13.58 -9.74 11.62
N ASP A 45 -13.23 -8.67 12.33
CA ASP A 45 -12.11 -7.79 11.99
C ASP A 45 -10.74 -8.37 12.42
N ASN A 46 -10.70 -9.16 13.50
CA ASN A 46 -9.45 -9.73 14.00
C ASN A 46 -9.13 -11.08 13.35
N TYR A 47 -8.10 -11.11 12.50
CA TYR A 47 -7.62 -12.33 11.86
C TYR A 47 -6.87 -13.24 12.83
N ASN A 48 -6.94 -14.53 12.55
CA ASN A 48 -6.25 -15.54 13.31
C ASN A 48 -4.73 -15.50 13.01
N LYS A 49 -3.86 -15.81 13.99
CA LYS A 49 -2.39 -15.78 13.78
C LYS A 49 -1.91 -16.69 12.63
N ASN A 50 -2.63 -17.78 12.35
CA ASN A 50 -2.34 -18.69 11.25
C ASN A 50 -2.91 -18.25 9.89
N ASP A 51 -3.67 -17.15 9.81
CA ASP A 51 -4.24 -16.64 8.56
C ASP A 51 -3.23 -15.78 7.81
N PHE A 52 -2.27 -16.45 7.16
CA PHE A 52 -1.27 -15.76 6.37
C PHE A 52 -1.91 -14.96 5.23
N SER A 53 -2.95 -15.50 4.57
CA SER A 53 -3.57 -14.81 3.43
C SER A 53 -4.17 -13.45 3.81
N GLY A 54 -4.77 -13.34 5.00
CA GLY A 54 -5.24 -12.08 5.58
C GLY A 54 -4.08 -11.14 5.88
N GLN A 55 -3.03 -11.63 6.52
CA GLN A 55 -1.82 -10.85 6.82
C GLN A 55 -1.16 -10.29 5.55
N TRP A 56 -0.98 -11.12 4.51
CA TRP A 56 -0.46 -10.68 3.22
C TRP A 56 -1.35 -9.62 2.56
N HIS A 57 -2.67 -9.76 2.68
CA HIS A 57 -3.61 -8.76 2.17
C HIS A 57 -3.47 -7.43 2.91
N GLU A 58 -3.42 -7.46 4.24
CA GLU A 58 -3.25 -6.27 5.07
C GLU A 58 -1.92 -5.57 4.81
N ILE A 59 -0.82 -6.32 4.78
CA ILE A 59 0.52 -5.80 4.45
C ILE A 59 0.51 -5.15 3.06
N ARG A 60 -0.13 -5.80 2.07
CA ARG A 60 -0.26 -5.24 0.71
C ARG A 60 -1.10 -3.97 0.71
N GLN A 61 -2.15 -3.89 1.51
CA GLN A 61 -2.98 -2.68 1.57
C GLN A 61 -2.24 -1.54 2.28
N LYS A 62 -1.49 -1.85 3.35
CA LYS A 62 -0.63 -0.91 4.06
C LYS A 62 0.57 -0.45 3.23
N SER A 63 1.10 -1.32 2.36
CA SER A 63 2.18 -0.94 1.45
C SER A 63 1.71 -0.08 0.28
N ARG A 64 0.40 -0.08 -0.02
CA ARG A 64 -0.23 0.81 -1.02
C ARG A 64 -0.44 2.23 -0.49
N ASN A 65 0.54 2.77 0.22
CA ASN A 65 0.56 4.18 0.59
C ASN A 65 0.92 5.00 -0.65
N ARG A 66 -0.03 5.79 -1.14
CA ARG A 66 0.19 6.85 -2.13
C ARG A 66 1.14 7.95 -1.63
N ASP A 67 1.50 7.93 -0.36
CA ASP A 67 2.44 8.88 0.25
C ASP A 67 3.88 8.72 -0.26
N ASN A 68 4.21 7.60 -0.90
CA ASN A 68 5.45 7.46 -1.68
C ASN A 68 5.34 8.00 -3.12
N SER A 69 4.34 8.82 -3.42
CA SER A 69 4.28 9.63 -4.64
C SER A 69 5.22 10.85 -4.57
N GLY A 70 6.37 10.71 -3.90
CA GLY A 70 7.45 11.68 -3.94
C GLY A 70 8.31 11.46 -5.19
N PHE A 71 8.97 12.51 -5.66
CA PHE A 71 9.93 12.41 -6.76
C PHE A 71 11.06 11.46 -6.35
N ASN A 72 11.23 10.35 -7.08
CA ASN A 72 12.28 9.39 -6.80
C ASN A 72 13.64 9.97 -7.25
N LYS A 73 14.51 10.32 -6.30
CA LYS A 73 15.85 10.86 -6.56
C LYS A 73 16.68 9.94 -7.47
N THR A 74 16.48 8.62 -7.37
CA THR A 74 17.15 7.64 -8.23
C THR A 74 16.73 7.78 -9.69
N ILE A 75 15.45 8.06 -9.97
CA ILE A 75 14.97 8.28 -11.34
C ILE A 75 15.57 9.58 -11.89
N LEU A 76 15.62 10.65 -11.09
CA LEU A 76 16.25 11.91 -11.50
C LEU A 76 17.74 11.71 -11.83
N PHE A 77 18.46 10.96 -10.99
CA PHE A 77 19.86 10.62 -11.23
C PHE A 77 20.04 9.80 -12.51
N LEU A 78 19.20 8.78 -12.73
CA LEU A 78 19.21 7.98 -13.97
C LEU A 78 18.97 8.84 -15.21
N VAL A 79 17.99 9.74 -15.17
CA VAL A 79 17.71 10.66 -16.29
C VAL A 79 18.91 11.55 -16.58
N LEU A 80 19.54 12.11 -15.54
CA LEU A 80 20.73 12.95 -15.71
C LEU A 80 21.90 12.18 -16.33
N VAL A 81 22.16 10.95 -15.87
CA VAL A 81 23.20 10.08 -16.44
C VAL A 81 22.92 9.75 -17.90
N PHE A 82 21.67 9.40 -18.26
CA PHE A 82 21.32 9.12 -19.65
C PHE A 82 21.44 10.34 -20.55
N VAL A 83 21.08 11.53 -20.06
CA VAL A 83 21.29 12.78 -20.81
C VAL A 83 22.78 13.03 -21.05
N LEU A 84 23.63 12.84 -20.04
CA LEU A 84 25.08 13.02 -20.20
C LEU A 84 25.68 12.01 -21.21
N ILE A 85 25.28 10.74 -21.15
CA ILE A 85 25.71 9.72 -22.12
C ILE A 85 25.27 10.09 -23.53
N PHE A 86 24.02 10.53 -23.69
CA PHE A 86 23.50 10.96 -24.99
C PHE A 86 24.30 12.14 -25.56
N LEU A 87 24.55 13.17 -24.74
CA LEU A 87 25.33 14.35 -25.13
C LEU A 87 26.77 13.99 -25.52
N PHE A 88 27.38 13.02 -24.82
CA PHE A 88 28.70 12.50 -25.14
C PHE A 88 28.76 11.79 -26.50
N ILE A 89 27.74 10.99 -26.83
CA ILE A 89 27.70 10.24 -28.11
C ILE A 89 27.64 11.17 -29.33
N ILE A 90 26.93 12.30 -29.22
CA ILE A 90 26.77 13.26 -30.32
C ILE A 90 27.84 14.36 -30.33
N ASP A 91 28.81 14.30 -29.40
CA ASP A 91 29.86 15.31 -29.22
C ASP A 91 29.30 16.74 -29.05
N PHE A 92 28.26 16.87 -28.21
CA PHE A 92 27.56 18.14 -28.02
C PHE A 92 28.38 19.14 -27.19
N ASP A 93 28.63 20.32 -27.75
CA ASP A 93 29.38 21.37 -27.08
C ASP A 93 28.55 22.09 -26.01
N LEU A 94 28.89 21.84 -24.74
CA LEU A 94 28.27 22.49 -23.57
C LEU A 94 28.76 23.92 -23.33
N SER A 95 29.87 24.33 -23.97
CA SER A 95 30.46 25.66 -23.79
C SER A 95 29.57 26.79 -24.34
N ILE A 96 28.66 26.46 -25.26
CA ILE A 96 27.65 27.38 -25.82
C ILE A 96 26.79 28.08 -24.75
N PHE A 97 26.63 27.45 -23.57
CA PHE A 97 25.85 28.02 -22.46
C PHE A 97 26.65 28.94 -21.54
N PHE A 98 27.98 29.00 -21.67
CA PHE A 98 28.87 29.77 -20.80
C PHE A 98 29.50 30.99 -21.48
N SER A 99 29.18 31.24 -22.74
CA SER A 99 29.63 32.43 -23.47
C SER A 99 28.82 33.65 -23.03
N SER A 100 29.42 34.47 -22.15
CA SER A 100 29.04 35.86 -21.85
C SER A 100 30.30 36.71 -21.73
#